data_AF-A0A091GBL7-F1
#
_entry.id   AF-A0A091GBL7-F1
#
_cell.length_a   1.000
_cell.length_b   1.000
_cell.length_c   1.000
_cell.angle_alpha   90.00
_cell.angle_beta   90.00
_cell.angle_gamma   90.00
#
_symmetry.space_group_name_H-M   'P 1'
#
loop_
_entity.id
_entity.type
_entity.pdbx_description
1 polymer ?
#
loop_
_entity_poly.entity_id
_entity_poly.type
_entity_poly.pdbx_seq_one_letter_code
_entity_poly.pdbx_strand_id
1 'polypeptide(L)'
;EFQRVTISGEEKCGVPFTDLLDAAKSVVKALFLREKYMGLSLQSFCKTTARYLQELSEKPLETYAPVHPPFAEQHPYEKWDPQTMPPDLGFGLKMVGGVVHVYTKQDVTDKSTELDLPYPDLQEFIADMNFLMALIINGPIKSFCYRRLQYLSSKFQMHVLLNEMKELAAQKKVPHRDFYNIRKVDTHIHASSCMNQKHLLRFIKRAMKKHLDEIVHVEKGKEQTLKEVFETMNLTAYDLSVDTLDVHADRNTFHRFDKFNAKYNPIGESILREIFIKTDNRISGKYFAHIIKEVMSDLEESKYQNAELRLSIYGRSRDEWDKLARWAVNHRVHSNNVRWLVQVPRLFDVYRTKKQLANFQEMLENIFLPLYEATIHPAQHPELHLFLEHVDGFDSVDDESKPEHHIFNLDSPLPGNWVEEDNPPYSYYLYYMYANMTVLNHLRRKRGFHTFVLRPHCGEAGPIHHLVSGFMVSENISHGLLLRKAPVLQYLYYLAQIGIAMSPLSNNSLFLSYHRNPLPEYLSRGLMVSLSTDDPLQFHFTKEPLMEEYSIATQVWKLSSCDMCELARNSVLMSGFSHKVKSYWLGPHYLKEGPEGNDIRRTNVPDIRVSYRFETLCQELTLITQAMQTEELETI
;
A
#
# COMPACT_ATOMS: atom_id res chain seq x y z
N GLU A 1 -35.61 -8.00 0.45
CA GLU A 1 -36.15 -6.88 -0.36
C GLU A 1 -35.75 -5.54 0.27
N PHE A 2 -35.26 -4.60 -0.52
CA PHE A 2 -34.93 -3.24 -0.09
C PHE A 2 -35.46 -2.23 -1.10
N GLN A 3 -35.59 -0.97 -0.69
CA GLN A 3 -36.13 0.09 -1.54
C GLN A 3 -35.04 0.60 -2.46
N ARG A 4 -35.31 0.60 -3.77
CA ARG A 4 -34.44 1.17 -4.80
C ARG A 4 -35.00 2.51 -5.24
N VAL A 5 -34.11 3.46 -5.48
CA VAL A 5 -34.45 4.75 -6.07
C VAL A 5 -33.96 4.73 -7.51
N THR A 6 -34.88 4.92 -8.45
CA THR A 6 -34.57 5.09 -9.87
C THR A 6 -34.83 6.55 -10.23
N ILE A 7 -33.83 7.23 -10.80
CA ILE A 7 -33.94 8.63 -11.21
C ILE A 7 -33.91 8.65 -12.74
N SER A 8 -35.04 9.03 -13.36
CA SER A 8 -35.12 9.13 -14.82
C SER A 8 -34.35 10.34 -15.33
N GLY A 9 -33.59 10.19 -16.42
CA GLY A 9 -32.84 11.28 -17.06
C GLY A 9 -31.52 11.65 -16.35
N GLU A 10 -31.01 10.77 -15.50
CA GLU A 10 -29.77 10.98 -14.75
C GLU A 10 -28.50 10.95 -15.62
N GLU A 11 -28.58 10.47 -16.85
CA GLU A 11 -27.45 10.30 -17.78
C GLU A 11 -26.70 11.62 -18.01
N LYS A 12 -27.45 12.70 -18.25
CA LYS A 12 -26.85 14.00 -18.56
C LYS A 12 -26.33 14.72 -17.34
N CYS A 13 -26.81 14.44 -16.11
CA CYS A 13 -26.48 15.23 -14.89
C CYS A 13 -26.47 16.76 -15.13
N GLY A 14 -27.30 17.27 -16.04
CA GLY A 14 -27.35 18.68 -16.47
C GLY A 14 -26.12 19.20 -17.25
N VAL A 15 -25.26 18.34 -17.81
CA VAL A 15 -24.23 18.72 -18.79
C VAL A 15 -24.74 18.46 -20.22
N PRO A 16 -24.22 19.18 -21.23
CA PRO A 16 -24.48 18.88 -22.64
C PRO A 16 -24.16 17.41 -22.98
N PHE A 17 -24.89 16.84 -23.94
CA PHE A 17 -24.67 15.46 -24.36
C PHE A 17 -23.29 15.26 -25.02
N THR A 18 -22.79 16.28 -25.73
CA THR A 18 -21.43 16.28 -26.30
C THR A 18 -20.35 16.17 -25.22
N ASP A 19 -20.52 16.89 -24.11
CA ASP A 19 -19.57 16.87 -22.99
C ASP A 19 -19.57 15.51 -22.28
N LEU A 20 -20.74 14.84 -22.20
CA LEU A 20 -20.87 13.47 -21.71
C LEU A 20 -20.08 12.50 -22.62
N LEU A 21 -20.23 12.63 -23.94
CA LEU A 21 -19.55 11.76 -24.90
C LEU A 21 -18.02 11.91 -24.80
N ASP A 22 -17.51 13.14 -24.82
CA ASP A 22 -16.08 13.42 -24.70
C ASP A 22 -15.49 12.96 -23.36
N ALA A 23 -16.26 13.15 -22.27
CA ALA A 23 -15.88 12.66 -20.95
C ALA A 23 -15.86 11.12 -20.92
N ALA A 24 -16.88 10.46 -21.46
CA ALA A 24 -16.95 9.00 -21.53
C ALA A 24 -15.76 8.43 -22.31
N LYS A 25 -15.42 8.98 -23.49
CA LYS A 25 -14.23 8.57 -24.28
C LYS A 25 -12.97 8.61 -23.46
N SER A 26 -12.75 9.74 -22.80
CA SER A 26 -11.50 10.00 -22.11
C SER A 26 -11.38 9.18 -20.83
N VAL A 27 -12.50 8.99 -20.10
CA VAL A 27 -12.59 8.15 -18.91
C VAL A 27 -12.37 6.68 -19.28
N VAL A 28 -13.06 6.17 -20.32
CA VAL A 28 -12.88 4.79 -20.79
C VAL A 28 -11.45 4.54 -21.25
N LYS A 29 -10.85 5.48 -22.01
CA LYS A 29 -9.43 5.40 -22.39
C LYS A 29 -8.49 5.36 -21.18
N ALA A 30 -8.75 6.16 -20.15
CA ALA A 30 -7.99 6.13 -18.90
C ALA A 30 -8.14 4.78 -18.15
N LEU A 31 -9.33 4.17 -18.19
CA LEU A 31 -9.57 2.85 -17.59
C LEU A 31 -8.83 1.73 -18.35
N PHE A 32 -8.83 1.73 -19.69
CA PHE A 32 -8.04 0.79 -20.50
C PHE A 32 -6.53 0.97 -20.27
N LEU A 33 -6.08 2.21 -20.13
CA LEU A 33 -4.69 2.50 -19.76
C LEU A 33 -4.38 1.83 -18.42
N ARG A 34 -5.17 2.05 -17.36
CA ARG A 34 -4.94 1.37 -16.09
C ARG A 34 -4.98 -0.16 -16.22
N GLU A 35 -5.96 -0.72 -16.93
CA GLU A 35 -6.07 -2.17 -17.15
C GLU A 35 -4.80 -2.74 -17.78
N LYS A 36 -4.22 -2.05 -18.77
CA LYS A 36 -2.94 -2.42 -19.40
C LYS A 36 -1.81 -2.49 -18.37
N TYR A 37 -1.63 -1.46 -17.54
CA TYR A 37 -0.54 -1.44 -16.54
C TYR A 37 -0.76 -2.49 -15.43
N MET A 38 -2.00 -2.72 -14.99
CA MET A 38 -2.28 -3.78 -14.01
C MET A 38 -1.98 -5.15 -14.61
N GLY A 39 -2.39 -5.39 -15.87
CA GLY A 39 -2.12 -6.63 -16.60
C GLY A 39 -0.63 -6.90 -16.81
N LEU A 40 0.14 -5.88 -17.24
CA LEU A 40 1.60 -5.99 -17.42
C LEU A 40 2.29 -6.36 -16.09
N SER A 41 1.96 -5.69 -15.00
CA SER A 41 2.62 -5.91 -13.71
C SER A 41 2.11 -7.11 -12.90
N LEU A 42 1.10 -7.83 -13.42
CA LEU A 42 0.40 -8.93 -12.73
C LEU A 42 -0.33 -8.48 -11.45
N GLN A 43 -0.71 -7.21 -11.40
CA GLN A 43 -1.54 -6.61 -10.36
C GLN A 43 -3.03 -6.82 -10.68
N SER A 44 -3.89 -6.64 -9.69
CA SER A 44 -5.33 -6.88 -9.84
C SER A 44 -6.05 -5.67 -10.45
N PHE A 45 -7.11 -5.96 -11.19
CA PHE A 45 -8.03 -4.96 -11.74
C PHE A 45 -9.47 -5.37 -11.44
N CYS A 46 -10.35 -4.39 -11.23
CA CYS A 46 -11.74 -4.64 -10.85
C CYS A 46 -12.45 -5.46 -11.94
N LYS A 47 -12.92 -6.66 -11.58
CA LYS A 47 -13.58 -7.59 -12.51
C LYS A 47 -14.82 -6.99 -13.17
N THR A 48 -15.61 -6.25 -12.40
CA THR A 48 -16.81 -5.58 -12.91
C THR A 48 -16.44 -4.58 -13.99
N THR A 49 -15.47 -3.73 -13.71
CA THR A 49 -14.97 -2.73 -14.66
C THR A 49 -14.39 -3.39 -15.90
N ALA A 50 -13.55 -4.42 -15.76
CA ALA A 50 -13.02 -5.19 -16.89
C ALA A 50 -14.13 -5.75 -17.78
N ARG A 51 -15.18 -6.34 -17.20
CA ARG A 51 -16.31 -6.89 -17.97
C ARG A 51 -16.97 -5.83 -18.85
N TYR A 52 -17.21 -4.63 -18.32
CA TYR A 52 -17.79 -3.54 -19.13
C TYR A 52 -16.81 -3.00 -20.18
N LEU A 53 -15.51 -2.95 -19.90
CA LEU A 53 -14.50 -2.55 -20.90
C LEU A 53 -14.38 -3.58 -22.03
N GLN A 54 -14.62 -4.86 -21.75
CA GLN A 54 -14.63 -5.91 -22.76
C GLN A 54 -15.82 -5.83 -23.71
N GLU A 55 -16.97 -5.35 -23.25
CA GLU A 55 -18.10 -5.08 -24.15
C GLU A 55 -17.73 -4.04 -25.22
N LEU A 56 -16.64 -3.29 -25.03
CA LEU A 56 -16.07 -2.32 -25.98
C LEU A 56 -14.83 -2.85 -26.73
N SER A 57 -14.28 -4.02 -26.40
CA SER A 57 -13.06 -4.55 -27.03
C SER A 57 -13.13 -6.06 -27.28
N GLU A 58 -12.82 -6.51 -28.51
CA GLU A 58 -12.85 -7.93 -28.91
C GLU A 58 -11.73 -8.80 -28.29
N LYS A 59 -11.17 -8.43 -27.13
CA LYS A 59 -10.04 -9.14 -26.50
C LYS A 59 -10.50 -10.07 -25.36
N PRO A 60 -10.02 -11.33 -25.32
CA PRO A 60 -10.33 -12.25 -24.24
C PRO A 60 -9.64 -11.87 -22.92
N LEU A 61 -10.31 -12.20 -21.80
CA LEU A 61 -9.86 -11.94 -20.43
C LEU A 61 -8.71 -12.88 -20.05
N GLU A 62 -7.52 -12.33 -19.79
CA GLU A 62 -6.49 -13.06 -19.03
C GLU A 62 -6.65 -12.75 -17.56
N THR A 63 -7.39 -13.60 -16.85
CA THR A 63 -7.50 -13.50 -15.39
C THR A 63 -6.18 -13.95 -14.76
N TYR A 64 -5.36 -12.99 -14.39
CA TYR A 64 -4.16 -13.26 -13.62
C TYR A 64 -4.51 -13.40 -12.14
N ALA A 65 -4.54 -14.65 -11.65
CA ALA A 65 -4.59 -14.91 -10.23
C ALA A 65 -3.14 -14.93 -9.71
N PRO A 66 -2.76 -14.06 -8.75
CA PRO A 66 -1.47 -14.17 -8.09
C PRO A 66 -1.32 -15.57 -7.48
N VAL A 67 -0.18 -16.20 -7.75
CA VAL A 67 0.15 -17.51 -7.14
C VAL A 67 0.41 -17.25 -5.66
N HIS A 68 -0.50 -17.73 -4.81
CA HIS A 68 -0.37 -17.59 -3.38
C HIS A 68 0.23 -18.87 -2.77
N PRO A 69 1.12 -18.73 -1.77
CA PRO A 69 1.68 -19.89 -1.09
C PRO A 69 0.60 -20.67 -0.32
N PRO A 70 0.75 -21.99 -0.18
CA PRO A 70 -0.11 -22.80 0.68
C PRO A 70 0.04 -22.38 2.14
N PHE A 71 -1.05 -22.52 2.90
CA PHE A 71 -1.07 -22.29 4.34
C PHE A 71 -0.14 -23.29 5.03
N ALA A 72 0.94 -22.84 5.65
CA ALA A 72 1.85 -23.70 6.38
C ALA A 72 1.30 -23.96 7.80
N GLU A 73 1.10 -25.24 8.14
CA GLU A 73 0.75 -25.67 9.51
C GLU A 73 1.96 -25.65 10.45
N GLN A 74 3.17 -25.46 9.91
CA GLN A 74 4.45 -25.36 10.64
C GLN A 74 5.06 -23.96 10.43
N HIS A 75 5.93 -23.52 11.34
CA HIS A 75 6.55 -22.21 11.25
C HIS A 75 7.40 -22.12 9.95
N PRO A 76 7.22 -21.09 9.11
CA PRO A 76 7.82 -21.06 7.75
C PRO A 76 9.36 -21.06 7.77
N TYR A 77 9.96 -20.67 8.89
CA TYR A 77 11.42 -20.68 9.08
C TYR A 77 11.97 -21.89 9.87
N GLU A 78 11.17 -22.94 10.16
CA GLU A 78 11.62 -24.08 10.99
C GLU A 78 12.29 -25.23 10.22
N LYS A 79 11.95 -25.45 8.95
CA LYS A 79 12.57 -26.46 8.10
C LYS A 79 13.08 -25.81 6.83
N TRP A 80 14.36 -25.48 6.84
CA TRP A 80 15.10 -25.25 5.61
C TRP A 80 15.94 -26.49 5.34
N ASP A 81 15.54 -27.26 4.33
CA ASP A 81 16.41 -28.28 3.74
C ASP A 81 16.96 -27.69 2.43
N PRO A 82 18.28 -27.43 2.34
CA PRO A 82 18.92 -27.00 1.09
C PRO A 82 18.57 -27.89 -0.11
N GLN A 83 18.26 -29.17 0.11
CA GLN A 83 17.88 -30.11 -0.96
C GLN A 83 16.47 -29.87 -1.53
N THR A 84 15.62 -29.11 -0.83
CA THR A 84 14.26 -28.75 -1.28
C THR A 84 14.19 -27.44 -2.04
N MET A 85 15.32 -26.71 -2.13
CA MET A 85 15.35 -25.42 -2.81
C MET A 85 15.19 -25.59 -4.33
N PRO A 86 14.44 -24.68 -4.99
CA PRO A 86 14.31 -24.70 -6.44
C PRO A 86 15.68 -24.58 -7.13
N PRO A 87 15.92 -25.28 -8.26
CA PRO A 87 17.22 -25.30 -8.93
C PRO A 87 17.60 -23.94 -9.52
N ASP A 88 18.89 -23.71 -9.69
CA ASP A 88 19.41 -22.47 -10.29
C ASP A 88 19.12 -22.39 -11.78
N LEU A 89 18.83 -21.19 -12.29
CA LEU A 89 18.52 -20.97 -13.72
C LEU A 89 19.75 -20.59 -14.56
N GLY A 90 20.87 -20.20 -13.94
CA GLY A 90 22.12 -19.86 -14.64
C GLY A 90 22.03 -18.61 -15.55
N PHE A 91 21.04 -17.75 -15.32
CA PHE A 91 20.82 -16.53 -16.10
C PHE A 91 21.74 -15.40 -15.66
N GLY A 92 22.14 -14.56 -16.62
CA GLY A 92 22.90 -13.33 -16.39
C GLY A 92 21.97 -12.14 -16.14
N LEU A 93 22.43 -11.17 -15.35
CA LEU A 93 21.69 -9.95 -15.01
C LEU A 93 22.48 -8.71 -15.41
N LYS A 94 21.82 -7.72 -15.98
CA LYS A 94 22.41 -6.39 -16.21
C LYS A 94 21.35 -5.31 -16.12
N MET A 95 21.60 -4.27 -15.34
CA MET A 95 20.76 -3.07 -15.34
C MET A 95 21.15 -2.17 -16.51
N VAL A 96 20.19 -1.84 -17.38
CA VAL A 96 20.38 -0.96 -18.54
C VAL A 96 19.32 0.12 -18.48
N GLY A 97 19.74 1.39 -18.48
CA GLY A 97 18.81 2.52 -18.39
C GLY A 97 17.94 2.50 -17.13
N GLY A 98 18.40 1.87 -16.05
CA GLY A 98 17.66 1.72 -14.79
C GLY A 98 16.65 0.58 -14.71
N VAL A 99 16.53 -0.26 -15.75
CA VAL A 99 15.71 -1.48 -15.72
C VAL A 99 16.60 -2.72 -15.77
N VAL A 100 16.31 -3.75 -14.98
CA VAL A 100 17.06 -5.01 -15.02
C VAL A 100 16.64 -5.84 -16.24
N HIS A 101 17.63 -6.23 -17.05
CA HIS A 101 17.48 -7.16 -18.16
C HIS A 101 18.07 -8.52 -17.77
N VAL A 102 17.38 -9.59 -18.16
CA VAL A 102 17.75 -10.98 -17.84
C VAL A 102 18.20 -11.68 -19.11
N TYR A 103 19.37 -12.33 -19.07
CA TYR A 103 19.98 -12.99 -20.22
C TYR A 103 20.08 -14.50 -19.99
N THR A 104 19.91 -15.27 -21.06
CA THR A 104 19.96 -16.75 -21.03
C THR A 104 21.30 -17.33 -20.60
N LYS A 105 22.38 -16.54 -20.67
CA LYS A 105 23.74 -16.93 -20.26
C LYS A 105 24.22 -16.03 -19.14
N GLN A 106 24.97 -16.62 -18.22
CA GLN A 106 25.56 -15.93 -17.07
C GLN A 106 26.58 -14.84 -17.50
N ASP A 107 27.47 -15.17 -18.44
CA ASP A 107 28.37 -14.21 -19.05
C ASP A 107 27.66 -13.44 -20.17
N VAL A 108 27.23 -12.22 -19.85
CA VAL A 108 26.61 -11.29 -20.81
C VAL A 108 27.67 -10.87 -21.82
N THR A 109 27.57 -11.44 -23.02
CA THR A 109 28.41 -11.12 -24.20
C THR A 109 27.49 -10.64 -25.31
N ASP A 110 28.01 -9.99 -26.36
CA ASP A 110 27.19 -9.50 -27.49
C ASP A 110 26.34 -10.58 -28.19
N LYS A 111 26.54 -11.87 -27.88
CA LYS A 111 25.79 -13.03 -28.40
C LYS A 111 24.77 -13.63 -27.41
N SER A 112 24.59 -13.06 -26.22
CA SER A 112 23.60 -13.56 -25.26
C SER A 112 22.19 -13.13 -25.65
N THR A 113 21.26 -14.08 -25.72
CA THR A 113 19.84 -13.78 -25.97
C THR A 113 19.19 -13.30 -24.68
N GLU A 114 18.59 -12.12 -24.74
CA GLU A 114 17.77 -11.54 -23.69
C GLU A 114 16.44 -12.29 -23.56
N LEU A 115 15.98 -12.50 -22.33
CA LEU A 115 14.65 -13.05 -22.07
C LEU A 115 13.61 -11.98 -22.32
N ASP A 116 12.62 -12.30 -23.14
CA ASP A 116 11.45 -11.45 -23.33
C ASP A 116 10.59 -11.45 -22.04
N LEU A 117 10.67 -10.34 -21.32
CA LEU A 117 9.94 -10.03 -20.10
C LEU A 117 9.33 -8.63 -20.29
N PRO A 118 8.01 -8.51 -20.48
CA PRO A 118 7.42 -7.25 -20.90
C PRO A 118 7.39 -6.24 -19.76
N TYR A 119 7.54 -4.97 -20.10
CA TYR A 119 7.31 -3.80 -19.25
C TYR A 119 7.06 -2.60 -20.17
N PRO A 120 6.37 -1.53 -19.72
CA PRO A 120 6.17 -0.34 -20.54
C PRO A 120 7.48 0.43 -20.63
N ASP A 121 7.86 0.83 -21.84
CA ASP A 121 9.01 1.70 -22.03
C ASP A 121 8.74 3.13 -21.52
N LEU A 122 9.81 3.91 -21.39
CA LEU A 122 9.74 5.25 -20.83
C LEU A 122 8.89 6.19 -21.70
N GLN A 123 8.93 6.03 -23.01
CA GLN A 123 8.21 6.89 -23.93
C GLN A 123 6.71 6.67 -23.84
N GLU A 124 6.29 5.41 -23.76
CA GLU A 124 4.92 5.01 -23.52
C GLU A 124 4.42 5.55 -22.18
N PHE A 125 5.19 5.34 -21.10
CA PHE A 125 4.82 5.83 -19.77
C PHE A 125 4.60 7.34 -19.73
N ILE A 126 5.52 8.12 -20.30
CA ILE A 126 5.41 9.58 -20.32
C ILE A 126 4.23 10.03 -21.19
N ALA A 127 3.98 9.39 -22.33
CA ALA A 127 2.85 9.71 -23.19
C ALA A 127 1.51 9.45 -22.48
N ASP A 128 1.39 8.31 -21.80
CA ASP A 128 0.22 7.91 -21.03
C ASP A 128 -0.02 8.82 -19.82
N MET A 129 1.04 9.17 -19.08
CA MET A 129 0.98 10.12 -17.98
C MET A 129 0.54 11.51 -18.46
N ASN A 130 1.08 11.99 -19.58
CA ASN A 130 0.70 13.28 -20.16
C ASN A 130 -0.76 13.31 -20.61
N PHE A 131 -1.27 12.21 -21.17
CA PHE A 131 -2.69 12.07 -21.49
C PHE A 131 -3.57 12.22 -20.25
N LEU A 132 -3.24 11.52 -19.15
CA LEU A 132 -3.99 11.62 -17.89
C LEU A 132 -3.87 13.01 -17.25
N MET A 133 -2.70 13.64 -17.32
CA MET A 133 -2.50 15.01 -16.85
C MET A 133 -3.39 16.00 -17.61
N ALA A 134 -3.45 15.89 -18.94
CA ALA A 134 -4.34 16.71 -19.76
C ALA A 134 -5.82 16.46 -19.44
N LEU A 135 -6.18 15.20 -19.20
CA LEU A 135 -7.53 14.79 -18.84
C LEU A 135 -8.03 15.46 -17.54
N ILE A 136 -7.16 15.60 -16.53
CA ILE A 136 -7.53 16.19 -15.23
C ILE A 136 -7.74 17.71 -15.32
N ILE A 137 -7.02 18.37 -16.22
CA ILE A 137 -7.08 19.82 -16.43
C ILE A 137 -8.28 20.19 -17.32
N ASN A 138 -8.79 19.23 -18.11
CA ASN A 138 -9.93 19.45 -18.99
C ASN A 138 -11.20 19.88 -18.21
N GLY A 139 -11.69 21.09 -18.50
CA GLY A 139 -12.81 21.73 -17.80
C GLY A 139 -14.13 20.94 -17.87
N PRO A 140 -14.66 20.67 -19.08
CA PRO A 140 -15.88 19.86 -19.26
C PRO A 140 -15.84 18.51 -18.53
N ILE A 141 -14.75 17.75 -18.67
CA ILE A 141 -14.62 16.43 -18.05
C ILE A 141 -14.57 16.56 -16.52
N LYS A 142 -13.87 17.57 -16.00
CA LYS A 142 -13.85 17.87 -14.57
C LYS A 142 -15.24 18.19 -14.03
N SER A 143 -16.02 19.00 -14.76
CA SER A 143 -17.40 19.33 -14.39
C SER A 143 -18.30 18.10 -14.42
N PHE A 144 -18.18 17.25 -15.44
CA PHE A 144 -18.91 15.98 -15.54
C PHE A 144 -18.61 15.07 -14.35
N CYS A 145 -17.34 14.73 -14.12
CA CYS A 145 -16.92 13.84 -13.03
C CYS A 145 -17.32 14.40 -11.67
N TYR A 146 -17.19 15.71 -11.44
CA TYR A 146 -17.65 16.34 -10.21
C TYR A 146 -19.15 16.15 -9.99
N ARG A 147 -19.97 16.35 -11.02
CA ARG A 147 -21.43 16.15 -10.90
C ARG A 147 -21.80 14.69 -10.67
N ARG A 148 -21.12 13.74 -11.32
CA ARG A 148 -21.31 12.29 -11.03
C ARG A 148 -20.97 11.98 -9.58
N LEU A 149 -19.86 12.49 -9.06
CA LEU A 149 -19.44 12.29 -7.68
C LEU A 149 -20.39 12.93 -6.65
N GLN A 150 -21.00 14.07 -6.97
CA GLN A 150 -22.07 14.65 -6.13
C GLN A 150 -23.33 13.78 -6.18
N TYR A 151 -23.72 13.35 -7.37
CA TYR A 151 -24.85 12.44 -7.58
C TYR A 151 -24.69 11.15 -6.75
N LEU A 152 -23.52 10.50 -6.79
CA LEU A 152 -23.22 9.30 -6.00
C LEU A 152 -23.40 9.52 -4.49
N SER A 153 -22.92 10.65 -3.98
CA SER A 153 -23.06 11.00 -2.56
C SER A 153 -24.53 11.22 -2.18
N SER A 154 -25.29 11.99 -2.97
CA SER A 154 -26.71 12.24 -2.74
C SER A 154 -27.56 10.97 -2.86
N LYS A 155 -27.24 10.09 -3.82
CA LYS A 155 -27.90 8.80 -3.98
C LYS A 155 -27.69 7.90 -2.76
N PHE A 156 -26.47 7.89 -2.20
CA PHE A 156 -26.19 7.10 -1.00
C PHE A 156 -26.93 7.65 0.23
N GLN A 157 -27.00 8.97 0.38
CA GLN A 157 -27.81 9.59 1.45
C GLN A 157 -29.28 9.15 1.35
N MET A 158 -29.84 9.15 0.14
CA MET A 158 -31.21 8.66 -0.08
C MET A 158 -31.35 7.16 0.23
N HIS A 159 -30.37 6.34 -0.15
CA HIS A 159 -30.34 4.92 0.19
C HIS A 159 -30.36 4.71 1.70
N VAL A 160 -29.51 5.42 2.45
CA VAL A 160 -29.46 5.35 3.92
C VAL A 160 -30.84 5.71 4.52
N LEU A 161 -31.44 6.82 4.09
CA LEU A 161 -32.77 7.24 4.57
C LEU A 161 -33.86 6.18 4.39
N LEU A 162 -33.79 5.40 3.31
CA LEU A 162 -34.80 4.40 2.97
C LEU A 162 -34.51 3.01 3.55
N ASN A 163 -33.22 2.66 3.71
CA ASN A 163 -32.80 1.28 3.92
C ASN A 163 -31.99 1.03 5.19
N GLU A 164 -31.53 2.05 5.91
CA GLU A 164 -30.69 1.87 7.12
C GLU A 164 -31.34 0.92 8.15
N MET A 165 -32.64 1.09 8.42
CA MET A 165 -33.37 0.23 9.36
C MET A 165 -33.43 -1.23 8.88
N LYS A 166 -33.47 -1.47 7.57
CA LYS A 166 -33.47 -2.81 6.97
C LYS A 166 -32.07 -3.42 6.99
N GLU A 167 -31.04 -2.63 6.73
CA GLU A 167 -29.64 -3.03 6.88
C GLU A 167 -29.36 -3.46 8.33
N LEU A 168 -29.77 -2.65 9.30
CA LEU A 168 -29.64 -2.95 10.72
C LEU A 168 -30.42 -4.21 11.12
N ALA A 169 -31.65 -4.38 10.64
CA ALA A 169 -32.43 -5.58 10.88
C ALA A 169 -31.78 -6.83 10.28
N ALA A 170 -31.12 -6.71 9.11
CA ALA A 170 -30.38 -7.80 8.51
C ALA A 170 -29.16 -8.21 9.35
N GLN A 171 -28.38 -7.25 9.85
CA GLN A 171 -27.25 -7.55 10.77
C GLN A 171 -27.74 -8.24 12.05
N LYS A 172 -28.82 -7.75 12.66
CA LYS A 172 -29.39 -8.35 13.89
C LYS A 172 -29.89 -9.79 13.71
N LYS A 173 -30.22 -10.20 12.48
CA LYS A 173 -30.62 -11.58 12.17
C LYS A 173 -29.43 -12.55 12.12
N VAL A 174 -28.20 -12.05 12.03
CA VAL A 174 -27.00 -12.88 11.99
C VAL A 174 -26.52 -13.13 13.42
N PRO A 175 -26.64 -14.36 13.94
CA PRO A 175 -26.17 -14.67 15.28
C PRO A 175 -24.64 -14.64 15.33
N HIS A 176 -24.08 -14.26 16.49
CA HIS A 176 -22.64 -14.30 16.78
C HIS A 176 -21.74 -13.44 15.88
N ARG A 177 -22.29 -12.52 15.08
CA ARG A 177 -21.52 -11.58 14.27
C ARG A 177 -21.88 -10.15 14.62
N ASP A 178 -20.84 -9.40 14.93
CA ASP A 178 -20.85 -7.96 15.12
C ASP A 178 -19.51 -7.40 14.64
N PHE A 179 -19.31 -6.10 14.84
CA PHE A 179 -18.08 -5.43 14.46
C PHE A 179 -16.82 -6.02 15.11
N TYR A 180 -16.88 -6.59 16.32
CA TYR A 180 -15.71 -7.18 17.00
C TYR A 180 -15.35 -8.57 16.45
N ASN A 181 -16.32 -9.30 15.92
CA ASN A 181 -16.12 -10.68 15.43
C ASN A 181 -15.93 -10.80 13.91
N ILE A 182 -15.76 -9.69 13.20
CA ILE A 182 -15.39 -9.67 11.78
C ILE A 182 -13.90 -9.40 11.60
N ARG A 183 -13.33 -9.97 10.55
CA ARG A 183 -11.92 -9.81 10.21
C ARG A 183 -11.68 -8.40 9.67
N LYS A 184 -10.63 -7.77 10.16
CA LYS A 184 -10.14 -6.48 9.71
C LYS A 184 -8.62 -6.50 9.63
N VAL A 185 -8.10 -5.78 8.65
CA VAL A 185 -6.66 -5.69 8.38
C VAL A 185 -6.26 -4.24 8.52
N ASP A 186 -5.22 -3.98 9.31
CA ASP A 186 -4.51 -2.71 9.25
C ASP A 186 -3.67 -2.68 7.97
N THR A 187 -4.22 -2.03 6.95
CA THR A 187 -3.65 -2.00 5.59
C THR A 187 -2.53 -0.98 5.46
N HIS A 188 -2.35 -0.07 6.42
CA HIS A 188 -1.30 0.95 6.40
C HIS A 188 -0.69 1.18 7.78
N ILE A 189 0.47 0.55 8.03
CA ILE A 189 1.19 0.59 9.31
C ILE A 189 2.70 0.38 9.11
N HIS A 190 3.51 1.24 9.72
CA HIS A 190 4.98 1.13 9.70
C HIS A 190 5.48 0.22 10.83
N ALA A 191 6.38 -0.72 10.53
CA ALA A 191 6.87 -1.68 11.53
C ALA A 191 7.65 -0.99 12.67
N SER A 192 8.37 0.10 12.38
CA SER A 192 9.14 0.84 13.37
C SER A 192 8.30 1.54 14.45
N SER A 193 7.00 1.70 14.20
CA SER A 193 6.07 2.48 15.03
C SER A 193 4.81 1.67 15.36
N CYS A 194 4.79 0.36 15.08
CA CYS A 194 3.58 -0.45 15.21
C CYS A 194 3.15 -0.70 16.67
N MET A 195 4.00 -0.37 17.64
CA MET A 195 3.70 -0.44 19.08
C MET A 195 3.31 0.93 19.62
N ASN A 196 2.47 0.97 20.67
CA ASN A 196 2.23 2.22 21.39
C ASN A 196 3.39 2.59 22.32
N GLN A 197 3.39 3.85 22.80
CA GLN A 197 4.47 4.42 23.62
C GLN A 197 4.64 3.70 24.95
N LYS A 198 3.52 3.30 25.58
CA LYS A 198 3.53 2.58 26.85
C LYS A 198 4.18 1.21 26.71
N HIS A 199 3.97 0.54 25.57
CA HIS A 199 4.58 -0.75 25.25
C HIS A 199 6.08 -0.58 25.05
N LEU A 200 6.53 0.36 24.21
CA LEU A 200 7.94 0.64 24.01
C LEU A 200 8.64 1.00 25.33
N LEU A 201 8.07 1.90 26.13
CA LEU A 201 8.60 2.28 27.43
C LEU A 201 8.76 1.06 28.36
N ARG A 202 7.72 0.23 28.45
CA ARG A 202 7.75 -0.99 29.27
C ARG A 202 8.84 -1.94 28.80
N PHE A 203 9.04 -2.05 27.49
CA PHE A 203 10.09 -2.88 26.91
C PHE A 203 11.48 -2.35 27.26
N ILE A 204 11.74 -1.06 27.07
CA ILE A 204 13.02 -0.41 27.42
C ILE A 204 13.31 -0.61 28.91
N LYS A 205 12.34 -0.33 29.79
CA LYS A 205 12.49 -0.55 31.25
C LYS A 205 12.78 -2.01 31.60
N ARG A 206 12.21 -2.97 30.87
CA ARG A 206 12.47 -4.41 31.07
C ARG A 206 13.87 -4.78 30.60
N ALA A 207 14.32 -4.27 29.46
CA ALA A 207 15.67 -4.47 28.94
C ALA A 207 16.73 -3.92 29.90
N MET A 208 16.53 -2.69 30.40
CA MET A 208 17.41 -2.08 31.42
C MET A 208 17.46 -2.83 32.75
N LYS A 209 16.50 -3.73 33.04
CA LYS A 209 16.55 -4.55 34.26
C LYS A 209 17.21 -5.90 34.07
N LYS A 210 17.18 -6.44 32.85
CA LYS A 210 17.59 -7.82 32.54
C LYS A 210 18.87 -7.93 31.71
N HIS A 211 19.21 -6.91 30.95
CA HIS A 211 20.24 -6.95 29.91
C HIS A 211 21.19 -5.74 29.99
N LEU A 212 21.58 -5.34 31.20
CA LEU A 212 22.44 -4.17 31.44
C LEU A 212 23.85 -4.33 30.83
N ASP A 213 24.40 -5.53 30.92
CA ASP A 213 25.76 -5.82 30.49
C ASP A 213 25.85 -6.24 29.00
N GLU A 214 24.73 -6.22 28.28
CA GLU A 214 24.70 -6.55 26.85
C GLU A 214 25.34 -5.39 26.06
N ILE A 215 26.27 -5.72 25.16
CA ILE A 215 26.94 -4.74 24.31
C ILE A 215 26.01 -4.35 23.17
N VAL A 216 25.55 -3.11 23.15
CA VAL A 216 24.46 -2.66 22.27
C VAL A 216 24.87 -1.58 21.27
N HIS A 217 25.95 -0.85 21.53
CA HIS A 217 26.39 0.25 20.69
C HIS A 217 27.92 0.27 20.59
N VAL A 218 28.44 0.83 19.50
CA VAL A 218 29.87 1.03 19.30
C VAL A 218 30.09 2.48 18.89
N GLU A 219 30.74 3.25 19.75
CA GLU A 219 31.06 4.64 19.50
C GLU A 219 32.58 4.81 19.38
N LYS A 220 33.06 5.30 18.23
CA LYS A 220 34.50 5.55 17.97
C LYS A 220 35.40 4.32 18.23
N GLY A 221 34.89 3.11 17.98
CA GLY A 221 35.60 1.85 18.20
C GLY A 221 35.56 1.33 19.65
N LYS A 222 34.92 2.04 20.58
CA LYS A 222 34.66 1.56 21.94
C LYS A 222 33.28 0.91 22.00
N GLU A 223 33.24 -0.35 22.43
CA GLU A 223 32.00 -1.05 22.71
C GLU A 223 31.35 -0.48 23.98
N GLN A 224 30.06 -0.17 23.91
CA GLN A 224 29.25 0.33 25.02
C GLN A 224 28.17 -0.69 25.38
N THR A 225 28.09 -0.99 26.66
CA THR A 225 26.99 -1.77 27.25
C THR A 225 25.71 -0.94 27.31
N LEU A 226 24.55 -1.61 27.42
CA LEU A 226 23.27 -0.90 27.59
C LEU A 226 23.32 0.02 28.82
N LYS A 227 23.96 -0.43 29.90
CA LYS A 227 24.19 0.38 31.10
C LYS A 227 24.96 1.67 30.78
N GLU A 228 26.10 1.57 30.11
CA GLU A 228 26.94 2.73 29.77
C GLU A 228 26.21 3.73 28.85
N VAL A 229 25.39 3.24 27.92
CA VAL A 229 24.58 4.12 27.04
C VAL A 229 23.61 4.97 27.88
N PHE A 230 22.89 4.36 28.83
CA PHE A 230 21.96 5.09 29.70
C PHE A 230 22.66 6.00 30.71
N GLU A 231 23.83 5.60 31.22
CA GLU A 231 24.67 6.44 32.08
C GLU A 231 25.20 7.67 31.32
N THR A 232 25.57 7.52 30.05
CA THR A 232 26.02 8.63 29.19
C THR A 232 24.91 9.64 28.93
N MET A 233 23.66 9.17 28.81
CA MET A 233 22.48 10.03 28.67
C MET A 233 22.02 10.62 30.01
N ASN A 234 22.66 10.26 31.13
CA ASN A 234 22.27 10.65 32.50
C ASN A 234 20.80 10.31 32.83
N LEU A 235 20.33 9.13 32.40
CA LEU A 235 18.95 8.67 32.57
C LEU A 235 18.90 7.34 33.31
N THR A 236 18.06 7.25 34.34
CA THR A 236 17.76 5.97 35.00
C THR A 236 16.42 5.39 34.52
N ALA A 237 16.22 4.09 34.75
CA ALA A 237 14.93 3.44 34.46
C ALA A 237 13.74 4.03 35.25
N TYR A 238 14.02 4.73 36.35
CA TYR A 238 13.00 5.44 37.14
C TYR A 238 12.58 6.74 36.45
N ASP A 239 13.51 7.45 35.82
CA ASP A 239 13.30 8.75 35.17
C ASP A 239 12.57 8.64 33.81
N LEU A 240 12.57 7.45 33.23
CA LEU A 240 11.85 7.20 31.97
C LEU A 240 10.32 7.20 32.19
N SER A 241 9.62 8.07 31.49
CA SER A 241 8.16 8.17 31.42
C SER A 241 7.72 8.21 29.96
N VAL A 242 6.41 8.18 29.71
CA VAL A 242 5.90 8.33 28.33
C VAL A 242 6.27 9.71 27.78
N ASP A 243 6.17 10.75 28.61
CA ASP A 243 6.50 12.12 28.20
C ASP A 243 7.99 12.30 27.93
N THR A 244 8.88 11.65 28.70
CA THR A 244 10.33 11.76 28.44
C THR A 244 10.78 11.00 27.21
N LEU A 245 10.01 10.02 26.71
CA LEU A 245 10.29 9.41 25.41
C LEU A 245 10.08 10.38 24.24
N ASP A 246 9.23 11.41 24.41
CA ASP A 246 8.93 12.44 23.40
C ASP A 246 8.67 11.90 21.98
N VAL A 247 8.03 10.74 21.88
CA VAL A 247 7.70 10.08 20.61
C VAL A 247 6.28 10.41 20.11
N HIS A 248 5.43 11.05 20.93
CA HIS A 248 4.09 11.46 20.50
C HIS A 248 4.13 12.66 19.55
N ALA A 249 3.33 12.64 18.48
CA ALA A 249 3.10 13.81 17.66
C ALA A 249 2.20 14.81 18.42
N ASP A 250 2.63 16.08 18.48
CA ASP A 250 1.89 17.15 19.18
C ASP A 250 1.39 18.21 18.20
N ARG A 251 0.75 19.27 18.72
CA ARG A 251 0.28 20.40 17.90
C ARG A 251 1.40 21.08 17.09
N ASN A 252 2.67 20.90 17.47
CA ASN A 252 3.82 21.49 16.80
C ASN A 252 4.31 20.64 15.60
N THR A 253 3.78 19.43 15.40
CA THR A 253 4.06 18.56 14.25
C THR A 253 3.21 18.88 13.01
N PHE A 254 2.14 19.67 13.17
CA PHE A 254 1.27 20.06 12.06
C PHE A 254 2.04 20.84 10.99
N HIS A 255 2.04 20.33 9.75
CA HIS A 255 2.84 20.79 8.61
C HIS A 255 4.37 20.77 8.81
N ARG A 256 4.88 20.04 9.82
CA ARG A 256 6.31 19.97 10.17
C ARG A 256 6.79 18.53 10.15
N PHE A 257 6.94 18.01 8.93
CA PHE A 257 7.38 16.63 8.70
C PHE A 257 8.81 16.35 9.22
N ASP A 258 9.66 17.38 9.28
CA ASP A 258 10.97 17.34 9.91
C ASP A 258 10.88 17.01 11.41
N LYS A 259 9.94 17.65 12.13
CA LYS A 259 9.69 17.36 13.54
C LYS A 259 9.08 15.99 13.74
N PHE A 260 8.20 15.56 12.84
CA PHE A 260 7.65 14.20 12.85
C PHE A 260 8.74 13.13 12.66
N ASN A 261 9.66 13.32 11.71
CA ASN A 261 10.80 12.42 11.52
C ASN A 261 11.68 12.32 12.78
N ALA A 262 11.81 13.41 13.53
CA ALA A 262 12.52 13.40 14.82
C ALA A 262 11.80 12.59 15.90
N LYS A 263 10.46 12.43 15.85
CA LYS A 263 9.68 11.62 16.80
C LYS A 263 9.95 10.13 16.72
N TYR A 264 10.60 9.66 15.65
CA TYR A 264 11.12 8.29 15.60
C TYR A 264 12.33 8.06 16.51
N ASN A 265 12.96 9.11 17.03
CA ASN A 265 14.10 9.02 17.95
C ASN A 265 13.60 9.12 19.40
N PRO A 266 13.58 8.01 20.18
CA PRO A 266 13.16 8.08 21.57
C PRO A 266 14.06 9.02 22.38
N ILE A 267 13.46 9.89 23.18
CA ILE A 267 14.14 10.93 23.99
C ILE A 267 14.90 11.95 23.10
N GLY A 268 14.61 11.98 21.80
CA GLY A 268 15.38 12.76 20.82
C GLY A 268 16.73 12.14 20.44
N GLU A 269 17.08 10.98 21.00
CA GLU A 269 18.38 10.34 20.80
C GLU A 269 18.34 9.26 19.72
N SER A 270 19.17 9.45 18.69
CA SER A 270 19.26 8.50 17.57
C SER A 270 19.78 7.11 17.98
N ILE A 271 20.59 7.05 19.04
CA ILE A 271 21.18 5.82 19.58
C ILE A 271 20.08 4.86 20.09
N LEU A 272 19.07 5.37 20.81
CA LEU A 272 17.98 4.53 21.33
C LEU A 272 17.11 3.97 20.19
N ARG A 273 16.89 4.75 19.13
CA ARG A 273 16.22 4.27 17.92
C ARG A 273 17.03 3.15 17.26
N GLU A 274 18.34 3.32 17.14
CA GLU A 274 19.23 2.30 16.58
C GLU A 274 19.17 1.00 17.39
N ILE A 275 19.20 1.08 18.72
CA ILE A 275 19.20 -0.11 19.58
C ILE A 275 17.85 -0.84 19.56
N PHE A 276 16.73 -0.12 19.68
CA PHE A 276 15.42 -0.73 19.93
C PHE A 276 14.51 -0.84 18.70
N ILE A 277 14.72 -0.02 17.66
CA ILE A 277 13.76 0.17 16.55
C ILE A 277 14.42 -0.04 15.17
N LYS A 278 15.65 -0.56 15.12
CA LYS A 278 16.32 -0.94 13.85
C LYS A 278 16.52 -2.44 13.75
N THR A 279 16.44 -2.93 12.52
CA THR A 279 16.69 -4.33 12.12
C THR A 279 18.19 -4.64 12.04
N ASP A 280 18.99 -3.67 11.58
CA ASP A 280 20.45 -3.75 11.50
C ASP A 280 21.10 -2.84 12.55
N ASN A 281 21.75 -3.45 13.54
CA ASN A 281 22.51 -2.79 14.61
C ASN A 281 23.52 -3.79 15.23
N ARG A 282 24.28 -3.38 16.25
CA ARG A 282 25.32 -4.22 16.89
C ARG A 282 24.80 -5.58 17.41
N ILE A 283 23.56 -5.63 17.89
CA ILE A 283 22.88 -6.85 18.39
C ILE A 283 22.00 -7.51 17.33
N SER A 284 22.22 -7.19 16.05
CA SER A 284 21.49 -7.74 14.91
C SER A 284 19.96 -7.57 15.02
N GLY A 285 19.49 -6.46 15.59
CA GLY A 285 18.06 -6.14 15.69
C GLY A 285 17.26 -7.02 16.66
N LYS A 286 17.92 -7.71 17.59
CA LYS A 286 17.31 -8.62 18.57
C LYS A 286 16.15 -7.99 19.35
N TYR A 287 16.31 -6.76 19.84
CA TYR A 287 15.26 -6.07 20.59
C TYR A 287 14.07 -5.70 19.71
N PHE A 288 14.31 -5.19 18.51
CA PHE A 288 13.24 -4.85 17.59
C PHE A 288 12.43 -6.10 17.20
N ALA A 289 13.10 -7.21 16.90
CA ALA A 289 12.44 -8.49 16.64
C ALA A 289 11.56 -8.95 17.82
N HIS A 290 12.01 -8.76 19.06
CA HIS A 290 11.23 -9.13 20.23
C HIS A 290 10.01 -8.23 20.44
N ILE A 291 10.13 -6.92 20.18
CA ILE A 291 8.99 -5.99 20.22
C ILE A 291 7.94 -6.38 19.18
N ILE A 292 8.36 -6.63 17.94
CA ILE A 292 7.47 -7.06 16.86
C ILE A 292 6.76 -8.36 17.24
N LYS A 293 7.46 -9.32 17.86
CA LYS A 293 6.83 -10.57 18.34
C LYS A 293 5.81 -10.34 19.45
N GLU A 294 6.04 -9.41 20.37
CA GLU A 294 5.03 -9.04 21.37
C GLU A 294 3.78 -8.44 20.67
N VAL A 295 3.96 -7.60 19.64
CA VAL A 295 2.85 -7.06 18.83
C VAL A 295 2.13 -8.17 18.06
N MET A 296 2.86 -9.09 17.43
CA MET A 296 2.29 -10.25 16.74
C MET A 296 1.47 -11.13 17.69
N SER A 297 1.97 -11.38 18.89
CA SER A 297 1.25 -12.14 19.92
C SER A 297 -0.04 -11.45 20.35
N ASP A 298 -0.04 -10.11 20.48
CA ASP A 298 -1.24 -9.34 20.80
C ASP A 298 -2.28 -9.41 19.64
N LEU A 299 -1.82 -9.40 18.38
CA LEU A 299 -2.70 -9.57 17.20
C LEU A 299 -3.30 -10.98 17.13
N GLU A 300 -2.53 -12.01 17.45
CA GLU A 300 -2.99 -13.40 17.52
C GLU A 300 -4.03 -13.60 18.63
N GLU A 301 -3.80 -13.00 19.80
CA GLU A 301 -4.74 -13.02 20.93
C GLU A 301 -6.06 -12.33 20.57
N SER A 302 -6.00 -11.16 19.92
CA SER A 302 -7.19 -10.42 19.46
C SER A 302 -8.00 -11.18 18.40
N LYS A 303 -7.37 -12.17 17.73
CA LYS A 303 -7.92 -13.09 16.73
C LYS A 303 -8.43 -12.44 15.46
N TYR A 304 -9.15 -11.33 15.49
CA TYR A 304 -9.84 -10.73 14.35
C TYR A 304 -9.09 -9.57 13.68
N GLN A 305 -8.04 -9.07 14.33
CA GLN A 305 -7.14 -8.04 13.83
C GLN A 305 -5.92 -8.67 13.15
N ASN A 306 -5.53 -8.11 12.02
CA ASN A 306 -4.39 -8.52 11.21
C ASN A 306 -3.70 -7.25 10.71
N ALA A 307 -2.45 -7.33 10.25
CA ALA A 307 -1.70 -6.15 9.85
C ALA A 307 -0.79 -6.41 8.65
N GLU A 308 -0.56 -5.39 7.86
CA GLU A 308 0.44 -5.37 6.80
C GLU A 308 1.56 -4.40 7.21
N LEU A 309 2.57 -4.90 7.91
CA LEU A 309 3.65 -4.09 8.47
C LEU A 309 4.66 -3.71 7.38
N ARG A 310 5.15 -2.46 7.40
CA ARG A 310 6.15 -1.98 6.46
C ARG A 310 7.57 -1.97 7.02
N LEU A 311 8.50 -2.61 6.33
CA LEU A 311 9.93 -2.65 6.64
C LEU A 311 10.71 -1.83 5.61
N SER A 312 11.72 -1.08 6.06
CA SER A 312 12.47 -0.19 5.17
C SER A 312 13.64 -0.89 4.48
N ILE A 313 13.76 -0.70 3.17
CA ILE A 313 15.00 -0.87 2.39
C ILE A 313 15.34 0.50 1.79
N TYR A 314 16.54 0.99 2.06
CA TYR A 314 16.97 2.33 1.66
C TYR A 314 17.69 2.36 0.32
N GLY A 315 18.20 1.21 -0.14
CA GLY A 315 18.93 1.12 -1.40
C GLY A 315 20.33 1.73 -1.34
N ARG A 316 20.93 1.83 -0.15
CA ARG A 316 22.30 2.38 0.00
C ARG A 316 23.38 1.34 -0.28
N SER A 317 23.04 0.06 -0.13
CA SER A 317 23.94 -1.06 -0.34
C SER A 317 23.15 -2.31 -0.68
N ARG A 318 23.74 -3.22 -1.46
CA ARG A 318 23.14 -4.49 -1.87
C ARG A 318 22.88 -5.45 -0.70
N ASP A 319 23.70 -5.36 0.36
CA ASP A 319 23.62 -6.22 1.53
C ASP A 319 22.42 -5.94 2.46
N GLU A 320 21.68 -4.84 2.22
CA GLU A 320 20.50 -4.47 3.02
C GLU A 320 19.43 -5.58 3.00
N TRP A 321 19.21 -6.22 1.85
CA TRP A 321 18.25 -7.33 1.72
C TRP A 321 18.68 -8.57 2.50
N ASP A 322 19.94 -9.00 2.37
CA ASP A 322 20.44 -10.18 3.07
C ASP A 322 20.47 -9.94 4.59
N LYS A 323 20.75 -8.72 5.04
CA LYS A 323 20.67 -8.33 6.46
C LYS A 323 19.23 -8.40 6.96
N LEU A 324 18.28 -7.85 6.22
CA LEU A 324 16.86 -7.85 6.59
C LEU A 324 16.29 -9.28 6.63
N ALA A 325 16.62 -10.09 5.63
CA ALA A 325 16.21 -11.49 5.56
C ALA A 325 16.79 -12.31 6.72
N ARG A 326 18.09 -12.18 7.00
CA ARG A 326 18.73 -12.82 8.16
C ARG A 326 18.09 -12.37 9.47
N TRP A 327 17.76 -11.08 9.62
CA TRP A 327 17.05 -10.59 10.80
C TRP A 327 15.71 -11.31 10.98
N ALA A 328 14.89 -11.39 9.93
CA ALA A 328 13.57 -12.02 9.97
C ALA A 328 13.65 -13.54 10.25
N VAL A 329 14.55 -14.25 9.57
CA VAL A 329 14.70 -15.71 9.66
C VAL A 329 15.35 -16.11 10.99
N ASN A 330 16.50 -15.53 11.34
CA ASN A 330 17.25 -15.92 12.55
C ASN A 330 16.47 -15.60 13.82
N HIS A 331 15.78 -14.47 13.85
CA HIS A 331 14.92 -14.12 14.98
C HIS A 331 13.54 -14.75 14.89
N ARG A 332 13.19 -15.50 13.84
CA ARG A 332 11.88 -16.12 13.65
C ARG A 332 10.71 -15.13 13.74
N VAL A 333 10.79 -14.03 13.01
CA VAL A 333 9.79 -12.94 13.03
C VAL A 333 8.70 -13.24 12.00
N HIS A 334 7.69 -14.01 12.41
CA HIS A 334 6.57 -14.40 11.57
C HIS A 334 5.29 -14.56 12.39
N SER A 335 4.15 -14.22 11.80
CA SER A 335 2.81 -14.51 12.31
C SER A 335 1.84 -14.70 11.15
N ASN A 336 0.85 -15.59 11.32
CA ASN A 336 -0.22 -15.79 10.34
C ASN A 336 -1.14 -14.56 10.19
N ASN A 337 -1.11 -13.65 11.16
CA ASN A 337 -1.91 -12.42 11.16
C ASN A 337 -1.14 -11.23 10.58
N VAL A 338 0.11 -11.41 10.15
CA VAL A 338 0.98 -10.33 9.65
C VAL A 338 1.52 -10.65 8.27
N ARG A 339 1.52 -9.64 7.40
CA ARG A 339 2.22 -9.63 6.11
C ARG A 339 3.21 -8.48 6.06
N TRP A 340 4.20 -8.58 5.19
CA TRP A 340 5.23 -7.55 5.03
C TRP A 340 5.06 -6.79 3.72
N LEU A 341 5.17 -5.47 3.80
CA LEU A 341 5.49 -4.62 2.64
C LEU A 341 6.88 -4.04 2.83
N VAL A 342 7.61 -3.87 1.74
CA VAL A 342 8.91 -3.22 1.75
C VAL A 342 8.76 -1.78 1.31
N GLN A 343 9.00 -0.86 2.24
CA GLN A 343 8.99 0.56 1.94
C GLN A 343 10.36 1.05 1.49
N VAL A 344 10.38 1.85 0.43
CA VAL A 344 11.56 2.48 -0.15
C VAL A 344 11.44 3.99 0.02
N PRO A 345 12.20 4.59 0.96
CA PRO A 345 12.21 6.03 1.15
C PRO A 345 12.86 6.77 -0.03
N ARG A 346 12.21 7.85 -0.50
CA ARG A 346 12.68 8.73 -1.59
C ARG A 346 13.74 9.72 -1.10
N LEU A 347 14.87 9.21 -0.60
CA LEU A 347 15.93 10.00 0.04
C LEU A 347 17.26 9.98 -0.74
N PHE A 348 17.19 9.92 -2.08
CA PHE A 348 18.41 9.83 -2.91
C PHE A 348 19.30 11.06 -2.72
N ASP A 349 18.72 12.25 -2.69
CA ASP A 349 19.38 13.54 -2.37
C ASP A 349 20.27 13.46 -1.11
N VAL A 350 19.74 12.87 -0.03
CA VAL A 350 20.44 12.71 1.25
C VAL A 350 21.65 11.77 1.10
N TYR A 351 21.47 10.66 0.39
CA TYR A 351 22.55 9.67 0.18
C TYR A 351 23.61 10.19 -0.79
N ARG A 352 23.19 10.96 -1.78
CA ARG A 352 24.06 11.60 -2.76
C ARG A 352 24.92 12.68 -2.12
N THR A 353 24.32 13.56 -1.32
CA THR A 353 25.03 14.59 -0.54
C THR A 353 26.08 13.96 0.40
N LYS A 354 25.76 12.80 0.98
CA LYS A 354 26.69 12.02 1.83
C LYS A 354 27.70 11.18 1.05
N LYS A 355 27.70 11.25 -0.29
CA LYS A 355 28.55 10.47 -1.20
C LYS A 355 28.47 8.95 -0.97
N GLN A 356 27.29 8.48 -0.53
CA GLN A 356 27.02 7.05 -0.36
C GLN A 356 26.63 6.38 -1.67
N LEU A 357 26.10 7.16 -2.63
CA LEU A 357 25.68 6.68 -3.95
C LEU A 357 26.28 7.57 -5.05
N ALA A 358 26.68 6.95 -6.15
CA ALA A 358 27.27 7.58 -7.32
C ALA A 358 26.20 8.19 -8.26
N ASN A 359 25.08 7.50 -8.44
CA ASN A 359 23.96 7.91 -9.28
C ASN A 359 22.67 7.18 -8.85
N PHE A 360 21.54 7.53 -9.44
CA PHE A 360 20.27 6.89 -9.12
C PHE A 360 20.22 5.41 -9.53
N GLN A 361 20.94 5.02 -10.59
CA GLN A 361 21.02 3.61 -11.00
C GLN A 361 21.60 2.73 -9.89
N GLU A 362 22.63 3.17 -9.17
CA GLU A 362 23.19 2.41 -8.04
C GLU A 362 22.14 2.15 -6.95
N MET A 363 21.26 3.13 -6.69
CA MET A 363 20.13 2.94 -5.76
C MET A 363 19.19 1.83 -6.24
N LEU A 364 18.81 1.86 -7.52
CA LEU A 364 17.94 0.84 -8.13
C LEU A 364 18.61 -0.53 -8.15
N GLU A 365 19.92 -0.60 -8.42
CA GLU A 365 20.70 -1.82 -8.36
C GLU A 365 20.67 -2.44 -6.96
N ASN A 366 20.88 -1.61 -5.93
CA ASN A 366 20.83 -2.03 -4.53
C ASN A 366 19.45 -2.53 -4.09
N ILE A 367 18.37 -1.99 -4.68
CA ILE A 367 16.99 -2.39 -4.37
C ILE A 367 16.60 -3.66 -5.13
N PHE A 368 16.86 -3.73 -6.44
CA PHE A 368 16.28 -4.77 -7.30
C PHE A 368 17.22 -5.93 -7.57
N LEU A 369 18.52 -5.73 -7.82
CA LEU A 369 19.40 -6.84 -8.21
C LEU A 369 19.43 -8.00 -7.20
N PRO A 370 19.49 -7.77 -5.87
CA PRO A 370 19.44 -8.86 -4.89
C PRO A 370 18.17 -9.72 -5.01
N LEU A 371 17.05 -9.13 -5.40
CA LEU A 371 15.78 -9.84 -5.60
C LEU A 371 15.78 -10.71 -6.86
N TYR A 372 16.42 -10.22 -7.94
CA TYR A 372 16.62 -11.00 -9.16
C TYR A 372 17.60 -12.14 -8.90
N GLU A 373 18.70 -11.88 -8.18
CA GLU A 373 19.70 -12.87 -7.79
C GLU A 373 19.06 -13.99 -6.96
N ALA A 374 18.29 -13.66 -5.91
CA ALA A 374 17.54 -14.64 -5.13
C ALA A 374 16.43 -15.35 -5.91
N THR A 375 15.93 -14.74 -6.99
CA THR A 375 14.95 -15.37 -7.89
C THR A 375 15.62 -16.31 -8.90
N ILE A 376 16.87 -16.07 -9.32
CA ILE A 376 17.62 -16.93 -10.27
C ILE A 376 18.37 -18.04 -9.53
N HIS A 377 18.99 -17.71 -8.40
CA HIS A 377 19.81 -18.59 -7.56
C HIS A 377 19.29 -18.65 -6.10
N PRO A 378 18.12 -19.26 -5.84
CA PRO A 378 17.54 -19.33 -4.50
C PRO A 378 18.46 -20.02 -3.48
N ALA A 379 19.26 -21.01 -3.91
CA ALA A 379 20.17 -21.74 -3.03
C ALA A 379 21.33 -20.88 -2.50
N GLN A 380 21.70 -19.81 -3.21
CA GLN A 380 22.74 -18.87 -2.80
C GLN A 380 22.21 -17.81 -1.82
N HIS A 381 20.89 -17.54 -1.86
CA HIS A 381 20.22 -16.58 -0.98
C HIS A 381 19.00 -17.21 -0.26
N PRO A 382 19.20 -18.27 0.55
CA PRO A 382 18.08 -19.05 1.08
C PRO A 382 17.21 -18.26 2.06
N GLU A 383 17.81 -17.46 2.95
CA GLU A 383 17.04 -16.65 3.89
C GLU A 383 16.21 -15.58 3.17
N LEU A 384 16.79 -14.96 2.13
CA LEU A 384 16.09 -13.96 1.33
C LEU A 384 14.93 -14.60 0.56
N HIS A 385 15.13 -15.76 -0.05
CA HIS A 385 14.05 -16.49 -0.73
C HIS A 385 12.87 -16.75 0.23
N LEU A 386 13.12 -17.28 1.42
CA LEU A 386 12.10 -17.56 2.44
C LEU A 386 11.39 -16.29 2.94
N PHE A 387 12.14 -15.21 3.13
CA PHE A 387 11.57 -13.93 3.52
C PHE A 387 10.63 -13.39 2.43
N LEU A 388 11.03 -13.47 1.16
CA LEU A 388 10.24 -12.99 0.02
C LEU A 388 8.94 -13.77 -0.22
N GLU A 389 8.76 -14.97 0.35
CA GLU A 389 7.46 -15.68 0.32
C GLU A 389 6.40 -15.00 1.20
N HIS A 390 6.82 -14.12 2.12
CA HIS A 390 5.97 -13.42 3.09
C HIS A 390 5.90 -11.91 2.84
N VAL A 391 6.60 -11.42 1.81
CA VAL A 391 6.57 -10.03 1.37
C VAL A 391 5.57 -9.89 0.23
N ASP A 392 4.54 -9.08 0.44
CA ASP A 392 3.44 -8.91 -0.52
C ASP A 392 3.76 -7.85 -1.59
N GLY A 393 4.61 -6.87 -1.29
CA GLY A 393 4.80 -5.76 -2.20
C GLY A 393 5.74 -4.64 -1.74
N PHE A 394 5.76 -3.58 -2.55
CA PHE A 394 6.56 -2.38 -2.34
C PHE A 394 5.69 -1.18 -2.01
N ASP A 395 6.23 -0.30 -1.18
CA ASP A 395 5.67 1.01 -0.84
C ASP A 395 6.75 2.08 -1.12
N SER A 396 6.38 3.22 -1.70
CA SER A 396 7.30 4.34 -1.88
C SER A 396 6.93 5.43 -0.89
N VAL A 397 7.88 5.86 -0.06
CA VAL A 397 7.61 6.73 1.11
C VAL A 397 8.55 7.93 1.15
N ASP A 398 8.20 8.93 1.96
CA ASP A 398 8.90 10.20 2.34
C ASP A 398 7.91 11.37 2.24
N ASP A 399 8.30 12.54 2.73
CA ASP A 399 7.50 13.77 2.71
C ASP A 399 7.10 14.20 1.28
N GLU A 400 5.85 13.92 0.91
CA GLU A 400 5.26 14.31 -0.37
C GLU A 400 5.12 15.84 -0.53
N SER A 401 5.23 16.62 0.54
CA SER A 401 5.11 18.08 0.49
C SER A 401 6.38 18.80 0.02
N LYS A 402 7.52 18.09 -0.03
CA LYS A 402 8.77 18.64 -0.56
C LYS A 402 8.58 19.11 -2.00
N PRO A 403 9.05 20.32 -2.35
CA PRO A 403 8.92 20.81 -3.71
C PRO A 403 9.73 19.96 -4.68
N GLU A 404 9.12 19.59 -5.80
CA GLU A 404 9.80 18.94 -6.91
C GLU A 404 10.21 20.00 -7.94
N HIS A 405 11.50 20.10 -8.25
CA HIS A 405 12.01 21.11 -9.18
C HIS A 405 11.77 20.75 -10.66
N HIS A 406 11.60 19.46 -10.95
CA HIS A 406 11.48 18.93 -12.31
C HIS A 406 10.24 18.05 -12.44
N ILE A 407 9.47 18.23 -13.52
CA ILE A 407 8.41 17.29 -13.91
C ILE A 407 9.07 16.20 -14.74
N PHE A 408 8.81 14.94 -14.41
CA PHE A 408 9.34 13.81 -15.16
C PHE A 408 8.84 13.83 -16.61
N ASN A 409 9.78 13.83 -17.55
CA ASN A 409 9.54 13.89 -18.99
C ASN A 409 10.62 13.12 -19.74
N LEU A 410 10.57 13.12 -21.08
CA LEU A 410 11.54 12.43 -21.93
C LEU A 410 12.96 13.03 -21.87
N ASP A 411 13.09 14.30 -21.49
CA ASP A 411 14.38 15.00 -21.35
C ASP A 411 15.04 14.72 -19.99
N SER A 412 14.32 14.09 -19.07
CA SER A 412 14.83 13.73 -17.74
C SER A 412 15.97 12.72 -17.88
N PRO A 413 17.09 12.89 -17.15
CA PRO A 413 18.24 12.02 -17.32
C PRO A 413 17.92 10.58 -16.91
N LEU A 414 18.46 9.62 -17.65
CA LEU A 414 18.38 8.20 -17.29
C LEU A 414 19.06 7.94 -15.93
N PRO A 415 18.70 6.88 -15.19
CA PRO A 415 19.20 6.63 -13.85
C PRO A 415 20.72 6.61 -13.71
N GLY A 416 21.44 6.09 -14.72
CA GLY A 416 22.91 6.08 -14.73
C GLY A 416 23.54 7.46 -14.87
N ASN A 417 22.80 8.41 -15.46
CA ASN A 417 23.22 9.79 -15.69
C ASN A 417 22.67 10.77 -14.65
N TRP A 418 21.73 10.34 -13.79
CA TRP A 418 21.24 11.15 -12.68
C TRP A 418 22.30 11.21 -11.56
N VAL A 419 23.22 12.16 -11.71
CA VAL A 419 24.37 12.37 -10.81
C VAL A 419 24.24 13.64 -9.97
N GLU A 420 23.20 14.44 -10.23
CA GLU A 420 22.90 15.69 -9.53
C GLU A 420 22.48 15.42 -8.07
N GLU A 421 22.63 16.44 -7.21
CA GLU A 421 22.24 16.35 -5.79
C GLU A 421 20.72 16.48 -5.59
N ASP A 422 20.01 16.98 -6.60
CA ASP A 422 18.55 17.10 -6.57
C ASP A 422 17.88 15.72 -6.57
N ASN A 423 16.84 15.60 -5.74
CA ASN A 423 16.06 14.38 -5.65
C ASN A 423 15.23 14.17 -6.94
N PRO A 424 15.21 12.96 -7.53
CA PRO A 424 14.30 12.66 -8.63
C PRO A 424 12.84 12.87 -8.24
N PRO A 425 11.97 13.29 -9.17
CA PRO A 425 10.56 13.51 -8.87
C PRO A 425 9.83 12.20 -8.55
N TYR A 426 8.71 12.28 -7.84
CA TYR A 426 7.93 11.12 -7.42
C TYR A 426 7.57 10.15 -8.55
N SER A 427 7.15 10.67 -9.71
CA SER A 427 6.78 9.85 -10.87
C SER A 427 7.98 9.09 -11.46
N TYR A 428 9.19 9.63 -11.32
CA TYR A 428 10.44 8.96 -11.71
C TYR A 428 10.69 7.74 -10.84
N TYR A 429 10.60 7.90 -9.52
CA TYR A 429 10.70 6.80 -8.56
C TYR A 429 9.68 5.70 -8.87
N LEU A 430 8.40 6.07 -9.02
CA LEU A 430 7.34 5.10 -9.28
C LEU A 430 7.52 4.36 -10.60
N TYR A 431 7.92 5.03 -11.68
CA TYR A 431 8.15 4.38 -12.96
C TYR A 431 9.25 3.31 -12.87
N TYR A 432 10.43 3.66 -12.36
CA TYR A 432 11.53 2.69 -12.28
C TYR A 432 11.26 1.60 -11.25
N MET A 433 10.55 1.89 -10.16
CA MET A 433 10.09 0.84 -9.23
C MET A 433 9.11 -0.11 -9.92
N TYR A 434 8.12 0.42 -10.62
CA TYR A 434 7.11 -0.37 -11.34
C TYR A 434 7.73 -1.22 -12.46
N ALA A 435 8.61 -0.64 -13.29
CA ALA A 435 9.24 -1.35 -14.40
C ALA A 435 10.09 -2.53 -13.90
N ASN A 436 10.95 -2.30 -12.90
CA ASN A 436 11.76 -3.37 -12.31
C ASN A 436 10.93 -4.42 -11.58
N MET A 437 9.87 -4.02 -10.87
CA MET A 437 8.94 -4.96 -10.23
C MET A 437 8.21 -5.80 -11.27
N THR A 438 7.80 -5.22 -12.39
CA THR A 438 7.07 -5.90 -13.48
C THR A 438 7.92 -6.99 -14.12
N VAL A 439 9.15 -6.66 -14.52
CA VAL A 439 10.09 -7.65 -15.09
C VAL A 439 10.38 -8.76 -14.08
N LEU A 440 10.57 -8.41 -12.80
CA LEU A 440 10.81 -9.35 -11.71
C LEU A 440 9.61 -10.27 -11.51
N ASN A 441 8.40 -9.73 -11.54
CA ASN A 441 7.15 -10.48 -11.39
C ASN A 441 6.97 -11.51 -12.51
N HIS A 442 7.27 -11.16 -13.76
CA HIS A 442 7.23 -12.11 -14.87
C HIS A 442 8.23 -13.25 -14.69
N LEU A 443 9.46 -12.94 -14.23
CA LEU A 443 10.47 -13.96 -13.93
C LEU A 443 10.02 -14.87 -12.78
N ARG A 444 9.54 -14.28 -11.66
CA ARG A 444 9.05 -15.00 -10.49
C ARG A 444 7.86 -15.88 -10.83
N ARG A 445 6.91 -15.38 -11.63
CA ARG A 445 5.76 -16.16 -12.11
C ARG A 445 6.17 -17.34 -12.99
N LYS A 446 7.15 -17.19 -13.89
CA LYS A 446 7.70 -18.32 -14.68
C LYS A 446 8.27 -19.42 -13.78
N ARG A 447 8.73 -19.08 -12.57
CA ARG A 447 9.21 -20.01 -11.54
C ARG A 447 8.13 -20.51 -10.56
N GLY A 448 6.91 -19.99 -10.62
CA GLY A 448 5.86 -20.26 -9.63
C GLY A 448 6.11 -19.61 -8.25
N PHE A 449 6.98 -18.60 -8.18
CA PHE A 449 7.25 -17.86 -6.95
C PHE A 449 6.21 -16.75 -6.71
N HIS A 450 6.10 -16.32 -5.46
CA HIS A 450 5.21 -15.23 -5.07
C HIS A 450 5.59 -13.91 -5.77
N THR A 451 4.61 -13.21 -6.35
CA THR A 451 4.81 -11.93 -7.05
C THR A 451 4.43 -10.75 -6.17
N PHE A 452 4.99 -9.58 -6.46
CA PHE A 452 4.84 -8.36 -5.67
C PHE A 452 3.81 -7.41 -6.26
N VAL A 453 3.20 -6.58 -5.41
CA VAL A 453 2.36 -5.45 -5.83
C VAL A 453 2.97 -4.11 -5.41
N LEU A 454 2.58 -3.02 -6.07
CA LEU A 454 3.01 -1.66 -5.72
C LEU A 454 1.88 -0.94 -4.99
N ARG A 455 2.13 -0.53 -3.74
CA ARG A 455 1.19 0.18 -2.87
C ARG A 455 1.84 1.42 -2.23
N PRO A 456 2.03 2.50 -2.99
CA PRO A 456 2.79 3.65 -2.54
C PRO A 456 1.97 4.57 -1.61
N HIS A 457 2.67 5.32 -0.76
CA HIS A 457 2.13 6.58 -0.23
C HIS A 457 1.90 7.52 -1.40
N CYS A 458 0.66 8.00 -1.53
CA CYS A 458 0.26 8.76 -2.70
C CYS A 458 -0.87 9.74 -2.39
N GLY A 459 -0.59 11.02 -2.61
CA GLY A 459 -1.56 12.10 -2.50
C GLY A 459 -1.96 12.40 -1.06
N GLU A 460 -1.08 12.16 -0.09
CA GLU A 460 -1.23 12.72 1.25
C GLU A 460 -1.01 14.25 1.21
N ALA A 461 0.07 14.64 0.55
CA ALA A 461 0.48 16.01 0.31
C ALA A 461 1.03 16.13 -1.13
N GLY A 462 1.72 17.22 -1.44
CA GLY A 462 2.35 17.39 -2.75
C GLY A 462 1.41 17.75 -3.91
N PRO A 463 1.91 17.65 -5.15
CA PRO A 463 1.18 17.94 -6.37
C PRO A 463 0.27 16.79 -6.84
N ILE A 464 -0.76 17.12 -7.63
CA ILE A 464 -1.79 16.16 -8.08
C ILE A 464 -1.22 15.06 -8.99
N HIS A 465 -0.10 15.29 -9.70
CA HIS A 465 0.49 14.29 -10.61
C HIS A 465 1.02 13.05 -9.89
N HIS A 466 1.24 13.11 -8.57
CA HIS A 466 1.51 11.92 -7.76
C HIS A 466 0.39 10.90 -7.90
N LEU A 467 -0.86 11.35 -7.76
CA LEU A 467 -2.07 10.52 -7.90
C LEU A 467 -2.28 10.03 -9.34
N VAL A 468 -1.78 10.75 -10.34
CA VAL A 468 -1.79 10.27 -11.73
C VAL A 468 -0.88 9.06 -11.88
N SER A 469 0.34 9.17 -11.37
CA SER A 469 1.30 8.08 -11.37
C SER A 469 0.76 6.89 -10.58
N GLY A 470 0.24 7.14 -9.38
CA GLY A 470 -0.43 6.13 -8.55
C GLY A 470 -1.57 5.43 -9.29
N PHE A 471 -2.46 6.17 -9.96
CA PHE A 471 -3.55 5.59 -10.77
C PHE A 471 -3.06 4.66 -11.88
N MET A 472 -1.92 4.96 -12.50
CA MET A 472 -1.37 4.11 -13.56
C MET A 472 -0.77 2.82 -13.01
N VAL A 473 0.09 2.93 -11.99
CA VAL A 473 1.02 1.85 -11.64
C VAL A 473 0.71 1.08 -10.36
N SER A 474 -0.17 1.58 -9.48
CA SER A 474 -0.41 0.99 -8.17
C SER A 474 -1.62 0.05 -8.11
N GLU A 475 -1.47 -1.03 -7.34
CA GLU A 475 -2.58 -1.89 -6.89
C GLU A 475 -3.55 -1.08 -6.03
N ASN A 476 -3.02 -0.46 -4.96
CA ASN A 476 -3.73 0.38 -4.00
C ASN A 476 -2.83 1.57 -3.61
N ILE A 477 -3.38 2.58 -2.94
CA ILE A 477 -2.60 3.70 -2.40
C ILE A 477 -2.81 3.88 -0.89
N SER A 478 -1.83 4.48 -0.22
CA SER A 478 -1.99 5.01 1.14
C SER A 478 -2.32 6.52 1.08
N HIS A 479 -3.16 6.98 2.01
CA HIS A 479 -3.65 8.36 2.21
C HIS A 479 -4.69 8.88 1.20
N GLY A 480 -4.31 9.22 -0.04
CA GLY A 480 -5.26 9.71 -1.06
C GLY A 480 -6.06 10.99 -0.70
N LEU A 481 -5.56 11.82 0.21
CA LEU A 481 -6.24 13.04 0.66
C LEU A 481 -6.52 14.04 -0.46
N LEU A 482 -5.59 14.17 -1.42
CA LEU A 482 -5.67 15.13 -2.50
C LEU A 482 -6.68 14.74 -3.60
N LEU A 483 -7.20 13.51 -3.62
CA LEU A 483 -8.27 13.13 -4.55
C LEU A 483 -9.51 14.01 -4.39
N ARG A 484 -9.76 14.57 -3.19
CA ARG A 484 -10.84 15.53 -2.93
C ARG A 484 -10.75 16.80 -3.78
N LYS A 485 -9.56 17.13 -4.31
CA LYS A 485 -9.30 18.28 -5.19
C LYS A 485 -9.26 17.91 -6.68
N ALA A 486 -9.32 16.62 -7.02
CA ALA A 486 -9.20 16.11 -8.38
C ALA A 486 -10.42 15.23 -8.74
N PRO A 487 -11.58 15.83 -9.10
CA PRO A 487 -12.80 15.08 -9.38
C PRO A 487 -12.65 14.01 -10.46
N VAL A 488 -11.85 14.28 -11.49
CA VAL A 488 -11.62 13.30 -12.57
C VAL A 488 -10.91 12.05 -12.04
N LEU A 489 -9.81 12.22 -11.31
CA LEU A 489 -9.11 11.10 -10.68
C LEU A 489 -10.00 10.39 -9.66
N GLN A 490 -10.69 11.12 -8.78
CA GLN A 490 -11.56 10.49 -7.80
C GLN A 490 -12.65 9.63 -8.45
N TYR A 491 -13.22 10.07 -9.57
CA TYR A 491 -14.19 9.27 -10.33
C TYR A 491 -13.53 8.05 -10.99
N LEU A 492 -12.30 8.18 -11.52
CA LEU A 492 -11.54 7.04 -12.03
C LEU A 492 -11.20 6.02 -10.93
N TYR A 493 -10.82 6.46 -9.73
CA TYR A 493 -10.59 5.59 -8.56
C TYR A 493 -11.86 4.86 -8.14
N TYR A 494 -13.02 5.53 -8.22
CA TYR A 494 -14.32 4.91 -8.01
C TYR A 494 -14.62 3.87 -9.09
N LEU A 495 -14.51 4.20 -10.38
CA LEU A 495 -14.84 3.28 -11.47
C LEU A 495 -13.90 2.07 -11.52
N ALA A 496 -12.62 2.26 -11.24
CA ALA A 496 -11.63 1.18 -11.18
C ALA A 496 -11.60 0.46 -9.81
N GLN A 497 -12.39 0.92 -8.83
CA GLN A 497 -12.46 0.40 -7.46
C GLN A 497 -11.06 0.19 -6.83
N ILE A 498 -10.21 1.22 -6.92
CA ILE A 498 -8.84 1.20 -6.39
C ILE A 498 -8.89 1.34 -4.86
N GLY A 499 -8.16 0.50 -4.14
CA GLY A 499 -8.06 0.55 -2.68
C GLY A 499 -7.34 1.82 -2.19
N ILE A 500 -7.90 2.47 -1.18
CA ILE A 500 -7.30 3.64 -0.52
C ILE A 500 -7.26 3.37 1.00
N ALA A 501 -6.05 3.13 1.52
CA ALA A 501 -5.83 2.98 2.95
C ALA A 501 -5.63 4.35 3.59
N MET A 502 -6.54 4.76 4.47
CA MET A 502 -6.55 6.10 5.06
C MET A 502 -6.30 6.04 6.56
N SER A 503 -5.44 6.94 7.06
CA SER A 503 -5.10 7.04 8.49
C SER A 503 -5.50 8.40 9.09
N PRO A 504 -6.79 8.61 9.43
CA PRO A 504 -7.32 9.91 9.84
C PRO A 504 -6.64 10.58 11.03
N LEU A 505 -6.21 9.83 12.05
CA LEU A 505 -5.50 10.40 13.22
C LEU A 505 -4.10 10.89 12.85
N SER A 506 -3.38 10.16 12.00
CA SER A 506 -2.12 10.61 11.41
C SER A 506 -2.35 11.90 10.62
N ASN A 507 -3.30 11.88 9.68
CA ASN A 507 -3.58 13.05 8.84
C ASN A 507 -4.00 14.26 9.69
N ASN A 508 -4.75 14.06 10.78
CA ASN A 508 -5.13 15.11 11.72
C ASN A 508 -3.94 15.78 12.40
N SER A 509 -2.90 15.00 12.70
CA SER A 509 -1.70 15.50 13.36
C SER A 509 -0.76 16.22 12.40
N LEU A 510 -0.73 15.81 11.13
CA LEU A 510 0.28 16.28 10.17
C LEU A 510 -0.24 17.27 9.11
N PHE A 511 -1.45 17.10 8.58
CA PHE A 511 -1.85 17.79 7.33
C PHE A 511 -3.24 18.43 7.35
N LEU A 512 -4.22 17.80 8.01
CA LEU A 512 -5.63 18.12 7.83
C LEU A 512 -6.45 17.75 9.05
N SER A 513 -7.10 18.74 9.67
CA SER A 513 -8.01 18.52 10.81
C SER A 513 -8.99 17.36 10.57
N TYR A 514 -9.23 16.53 11.59
CA TYR A 514 -10.00 15.29 11.51
C TYR A 514 -11.37 15.44 10.83
N HIS A 515 -12.14 16.48 11.17
CA HIS A 515 -13.47 16.75 10.57
C HIS A 515 -13.44 17.05 9.06
N ARG A 516 -12.28 17.46 8.53
CA ARG A 516 -12.11 17.75 7.10
C ARG A 516 -11.53 16.58 6.32
N ASN A 517 -11.20 15.47 6.98
CA ASN A 517 -10.71 14.27 6.32
C ASN A 517 -11.81 13.76 5.36
N PRO A 518 -11.46 13.42 4.10
CA PRO A 518 -12.46 13.08 3.10
C PRO A 518 -12.96 11.63 3.15
N LEU A 519 -12.48 10.81 4.10
CA LEU A 519 -12.89 9.40 4.22
C LEU A 519 -14.43 9.20 4.24
N PRO A 520 -15.24 9.95 5.03
CA PRO A 520 -16.70 9.78 5.01
C PRO A 520 -17.31 10.07 3.65
N GLU A 521 -16.77 11.07 2.93
CA GLU A 521 -17.22 11.46 1.60
C GLU A 521 -16.82 10.42 0.54
N TYR A 522 -15.63 9.82 0.67
CA TYR A 522 -15.17 8.75 -0.21
C TYR A 522 -16.01 7.49 0.00
N LEU A 523 -16.29 7.13 1.26
CA LEU A 523 -17.16 6.03 1.61
C LEU A 523 -18.59 6.27 1.11
N SER A 524 -19.15 7.48 1.26
CA SER A 524 -20.50 7.77 0.77
C SER A 524 -20.61 7.59 -0.75
N ARG A 525 -19.60 8.07 -1.49
CA ARG A 525 -19.49 7.91 -2.94
C ARG A 525 -19.27 6.47 -3.41
N GLY A 526 -18.80 5.59 -2.51
CA GLY A 526 -18.54 4.18 -2.82
C GLY A 526 -17.13 3.91 -3.35
N LEU A 527 -16.16 4.78 -3.04
CA LEU A 527 -14.75 4.43 -3.22
C LEU A 527 -14.36 3.31 -2.25
N MET A 528 -13.41 2.47 -2.67
CA MET A 528 -12.91 1.35 -1.87
C MET A 528 -11.91 1.84 -0.81
N VAL A 529 -12.43 2.39 0.29
CA VAL A 529 -11.61 2.93 1.39
C VAL A 529 -11.52 1.94 2.57
N SER A 530 -10.39 1.96 3.28
CA SER A 530 -10.18 1.32 4.58
C SER A 530 -9.62 2.30 5.60
N LEU A 531 -9.79 1.98 6.89
CA LEU A 531 -9.10 2.65 7.99
C LEU A 531 -7.79 1.93 8.30
N SER A 532 -6.77 2.70 8.62
CA SER A 532 -5.42 2.25 8.97
C SER A 532 -4.78 3.15 10.00
N THR A 533 -3.67 2.72 10.61
CA THR A 533 -3.10 3.42 11.78
C THR A 533 -1.87 4.26 11.48
N ASP A 534 -1.17 3.98 10.38
CA ASP A 534 0.10 4.60 9.99
C ASP A 534 1.21 4.35 11.03
N ASP A 535 1.22 5.17 12.08
CA ASP A 535 2.26 5.25 13.09
C ASP A 535 1.64 5.20 14.51
N PRO A 536 1.23 4.01 15.00
CA PRO A 536 0.67 3.87 16.34
C PRO A 536 1.49 4.49 17.47
N LEU A 537 2.82 4.39 17.39
CA LEU A 537 3.73 4.96 18.38
C LEU A 537 3.55 6.46 18.51
N GLN A 538 3.31 7.17 17.40
CA GLN A 538 3.20 8.63 17.37
C GLN A 538 1.78 9.14 17.59
N PHE A 539 0.75 8.37 17.21
CA PHE A 539 -0.62 8.89 17.09
C PHE A 539 -1.67 8.23 18.01
N HIS A 540 -1.37 7.08 18.62
CA HIS A 540 -2.37 6.26 19.32
C HIS A 540 -2.02 6.07 20.80
N PHE A 541 -3.05 6.02 21.64
CA PHE A 541 -2.89 5.86 23.09
C PHE A 541 -3.26 4.44 23.58
N THR A 542 -4.07 3.72 22.83
CA THR A 542 -4.65 2.43 23.27
C THR A 542 -3.74 1.24 22.94
N LYS A 543 -4.05 0.07 23.53
CA LYS A 543 -3.37 -1.21 23.21
C LYS A 543 -3.76 -1.74 21.82
N GLU A 544 -4.91 -1.31 21.28
CA GLU A 544 -5.45 -1.76 20.00
C GLU A 544 -5.61 -0.56 19.05
N PRO A 545 -4.52 -0.09 18.42
CA PRO A 545 -4.51 1.17 17.66
C PRO A 545 -5.57 1.21 16.56
N LEU A 546 -5.72 0.12 15.80
CA LEU A 546 -6.73 0.05 14.75
C LEU A 546 -8.15 0.22 15.32
N MET A 547 -8.45 -0.40 16.46
CA MET A 547 -9.76 -0.27 17.09
C MET A 547 -10.02 1.16 17.62
N GLU A 548 -8.97 1.87 18.04
CA GLU A 548 -9.05 3.29 18.37
C GLU A 548 -9.41 4.16 17.16
N GLU A 549 -8.80 3.92 15.98
CA GLU A 549 -9.19 4.58 14.73
C GLU A 549 -10.67 4.38 14.40
N TYR A 550 -11.13 3.12 14.39
CA TYR A 550 -12.55 2.83 14.14
C TYR A 550 -13.47 3.47 15.19
N SER A 551 -13.06 3.47 16.47
CA SER A 551 -13.87 4.05 17.55
C SER A 551 -14.01 5.56 17.39
N ILE A 552 -12.92 6.28 17.09
CA ILE A 552 -12.94 7.73 16.91
C ILE A 552 -13.71 8.08 15.63
N ALA A 553 -13.46 7.39 14.51
CA ALA A 553 -14.17 7.60 13.26
C ALA A 553 -15.69 7.45 13.43
N THR A 554 -16.12 6.42 14.16
CA THR A 554 -17.53 6.15 14.47
C THR A 554 -18.15 7.27 15.30
N GLN A 555 -17.46 7.75 16.34
CA GLN A 555 -18.01 8.78 17.21
C GLN A 555 -18.05 10.16 16.55
N VAL A 556 -17.05 10.48 15.72
CA VAL A 556 -16.92 11.79 15.07
C VAL A 556 -17.79 11.88 13.81
N TRP A 557 -17.78 10.86 12.96
CA TRP A 557 -18.51 10.87 11.68
C TRP A 557 -19.87 10.15 11.74
N LYS A 558 -20.24 9.62 12.90
CA LYS A 558 -21.52 8.92 13.12
C LYS A 558 -21.71 7.73 12.18
N LEU A 559 -20.65 6.97 11.94
CA LEU A 559 -20.69 5.76 11.13
C LEU A 559 -21.61 4.71 11.78
N SER A 560 -22.43 4.06 10.97
CA SER A 560 -23.26 2.94 11.42
C SER A 560 -22.42 1.66 11.59
N SER A 561 -23.00 0.65 12.25
CA SER A 561 -22.39 -0.70 12.30
C SER A 561 -22.17 -1.28 10.90
N CYS A 562 -23.10 -1.01 9.96
CA CYS A 562 -22.97 -1.42 8.57
C CYS A 562 -21.74 -0.78 7.91
N ASP A 563 -21.54 0.52 8.11
CA ASP A 563 -20.40 1.27 7.56
C ASP A 563 -19.06 0.76 8.11
N MET A 564 -18.99 0.52 9.43
CA MET A 564 -17.81 -0.06 10.06
C MET A 564 -17.49 -1.46 9.50
N CYS A 565 -18.50 -2.29 9.27
CA CYS A 565 -18.32 -3.61 8.68
C CYS A 565 -17.91 -3.53 7.20
N GLU A 566 -18.43 -2.54 6.44
CA GLU A 566 -18.04 -2.27 5.05
C GLU A 566 -16.55 -1.88 4.96
N LEU A 567 -16.10 -0.94 5.82
CA LEU A 567 -14.69 -0.56 5.91
C LEU A 567 -13.77 -1.74 6.26
N ALA A 568 -14.18 -2.57 7.22
CA ALA A 568 -13.46 -3.77 7.61
C ALA A 568 -13.39 -4.80 6.46
N ARG A 569 -14.51 -5.02 5.76
CA ARG A 569 -14.56 -5.89 4.57
C ARG A 569 -13.61 -5.38 3.48
N ASN A 570 -13.62 -4.08 3.21
CA ASN A 570 -12.74 -3.46 2.21
C ASN A 570 -11.26 -3.63 2.57
N SER A 571 -10.90 -3.50 3.86
CA SER A 571 -9.53 -3.73 4.32
C SER A 571 -9.03 -5.15 4.00
N VAL A 572 -9.89 -6.16 4.18
CA VAL A 572 -9.56 -7.55 3.83
C VAL A 572 -9.42 -7.72 2.32
N LEU A 573 -10.33 -7.13 1.53
CA LEU A 573 -10.28 -7.23 0.07
C LEU A 573 -8.99 -6.65 -0.51
N MET A 574 -8.56 -5.48 -0.04
CA MET A 574 -7.36 -4.79 -0.54
C MET A 574 -6.05 -5.33 0.03
N SER A 575 -6.08 -6.08 1.14
CA SER A 575 -4.88 -6.69 1.73
C SER A 575 -4.19 -7.72 0.82
N GLY A 576 -2.94 -8.09 1.08
CA GLY A 576 -2.14 -9.07 0.33
C GLY A 576 -2.28 -10.51 0.83
N PHE A 577 -3.13 -10.76 1.85
CA PHE A 577 -3.42 -12.12 2.31
C PHE A 577 -3.89 -13.04 1.19
N SER A 578 -3.51 -14.32 1.28
CA SER A 578 -3.79 -15.30 0.24
C SER A 578 -5.28 -15.50 -0.04
N HIS A 579 -5.61 -15.91 -1.27
CA HIS A 579 -6.97 -16.30 -1.66
C HIS A 579 -7.63 -17.26 -0.65
N LYS A 580 -6.89 -18.26 -0.16
CA LYS A 580 -7.39 -19.23 0.83
C LYS A 580 -7.81 -18.56 2.14
N VAL A 581 -7.01 -17.60 2.63
CA VAL A 581 -7.29 -16.83 3.84
C VAL A 581 -8.50 -15.91 3.62
N LYS A 582 -8.51 -15.14 2.52
CA LYS A 582 -9.64 -14.26 2.17
C LYS A 582 -10.94 -15.03 1.98
N SER A 583 -10.90 -16.21 1.35
CA SER A 583 -12.05 -17.10 1.18
C SER A 583 -12.60 -17.58 2.52
N TYR A 584 -11.72 -17.91 3.48
CA TYR A 584 -12.13 -18.26 4.83
C TYR A 584 -12.73 -17.07 5.62
N TRP A 585 -12.19 -15.87 5.42
CA TRP A 585 -12.59 -14.66 6.13
C TRP A 585 -13.86 -13.99 5.58
N LEU A 586 -14.05 -13.99 4.27
CA LEU A 586 -15.16 -13.31 3.58
C LEU A 586 -16.24 -14.26 3.07
N GLY A 587 -15.90 -15.53 2.85
CA GLY A 587 -16.79 -16.56 2.33
C GLY A 587 -16.23 -17.22 1.06
N PRO A 588 -16.68 -18.46 0.75
CA PRO A 588 -16.16 -19.26 -0.38
C PRO A 588 -16.32 -18.58 -1.74
N HIS A 589 -17.36 -17.74 -1.88
CA HIS A 589 -17.71 -17.10 -3.14
C HIS A 589 -17.27 -15.64 -3.23
N TYR A 590 -16.38 -15.15 -2.36
CA TYR A 590 -16.03 -13.72 -2.28
C TYR A 590 -15.50 -13.09 -3.58
N LEU A 591 -15.04 -13.92 -4.52
CA LEU A 591 -14.58 -13.50 -5.84
C LEU A 591 -15.70 -13.24 -6.86
N LYS A 592 -16.94 -13.63 -6.55
CA LYS A 592 -18.12 -13.32 -7.35
C LYS A 592 -18.51 -11.85 -7.18
N GLU A 593 -19.16 -11.31 -8.19
CA GLU A 593 -19.62 -9.94 -8.19
C GLU A 593 -20.94 -9.77 -7.43
N GLY A 594 -21.18 -8.56 -6.93
CA GLY A 594 -22.43 -8.20 -6.26
C GLY A 594 -22.72 -9.02 -4.99
N PRO A 595 -24.01 -9.19 -4.63
CA PRO A 595 -24.41 -9.85 -3.39
C PRO A 595 -24.03 -11.34 -3.34
N GLU A 596 -23.86 -12.01 -4.49
CA GLU A 596 -23.40 -13.42 -4.51
C GLU A 596 -21.97 -13.57 -3.95
N GLY A 597 -21.17 -12.51 -4.00
CA GLY A 597 -19.83 -12.44 -3.44
C GLY A 597 -19.78 -12.09 -1.96
N ASN A 598 -20.92 -12.01 -1.27
CA ASN A 598 -20.97 -11.64 0.14
C ASN A 598 -21.57 -12.76 0.99
N ASP A 599 -20.87 -13.15 2.06
CA ASP A 599 -21.46 -13.93 3.14
C ASP A 599 -21.61 -13.04 4.37
N ILE A 600 -22.82 -12.56 4.63
CA ILE A 600 -23.13 -11.72 5.80
C ILE A 600 -22.74 -12.40 7.13
N ARG A 601 -22.69 -13.74 7.20
CA ARG A 601 -22.26 -14.47 8.41
C ARG A 601 -20.75 -14.42 8.63
N ARG A 602 -20.01 -13.84 7.69
CA ARG A 602 -18.56 -13.65 7.71
C ARG A 602 -18.19 -12.17 7.77
N THR A 603 -18.83 -11.36 6.91
CA THR A 603 -18.53 -9.93 6.76
C THR A 603 -19.38 -9.03 7.65
N ASN A 604 -20.55 -9.51 8.10
CA ASN A 604 -21.60 -8.73 8.74
C ASN A 604 -22.06 -7.49 7.93
N VAL A 605 -21.75 -7.45 6.62
CA VAL A 605 -22.24 -6.41 5.71
C VAL A 605 -23.54 -6.93 5.08
N PRO A 606 -24.68 -6.26 5.26
CA PRO A 606 -25.94 -6.67 4.64
C PRO A 606 -25.87 -6.73 3.11
N ASP A 607 -26.48 -7.74 2.52
CA ASP A 607 -26.58 -7.87 1.05
C ASP A 607 -27.31 -6.68 0.42
N ILE A 608 -28.13 -5.97 1.19
CA ILE A 608 -28.76 -4.70 0.80
C ILE A 608 -27.69 -3.66 0.45
N ARG A 609 -26.67 -3.49 1.30
CA ARG A 609 -25.55 -2.57 1.09
C ARG A 609 -24.74 -2.99 -0.12
N VAL A 610 -24.40 -4.27 -0.22
CA VAL A 610 -23.59 -4.81 -1.32
C VAL A 610 -24.32 -4.68 -2.66
N SER A 611 -25.62 -4.97 -2.68
CA SER A 611 -26.46 -4.80 -3.87
C SER A 611 -26.50 -3.33 -4.30
N TYR A 612 -26.72 -2.39 -3.36
CA TYR A 612 -26.70 -0.97 -3.68
C TYR A 612 -25.37 -0.53 -4.30
N ARG A 613 -24.22 -0.89 -3.69
CA ARG A 613 -22.89 -0.54 -4.21
C ARG A 613 -22.66 -1.10 -5.60
N PHE A 614 -22.99 -2.38 -5.79
CA PHE A 614 -22.79 -3.08 -7.06
C PHE A 614 -23.70 -2.55 -8.18
N GLU A 615 -25.00 -2.40 -7.90
CA GLU A 615 -25.97 -1.85 -8.86
C GLU A 615 -25.57 -0.41 -9.26
N THR A 616 -25.13 0.41 -8.30
CA THR A 616 -24.69 1.79 -8.59
C THR A 616 -23.43 1.82 -9.45
N LEU A 617 -22.43 0.98 -9.15
CA LEU A 617 -21.22 0.87 -9.98
C LEU A 617 -21.54 0.41 -11.40
N CYS A 618 -22.39 -0.62 -11.54
CA CYS A 618 -22.84 -1.11 -12.84
C CYS A 618 -23.56 -0.01 -13.64
N GLN A 619 -24.38 0.82 -12.99
CA GLN A 619 -25.06 1.94 -13.64
C GLN A 619 -24.08 3.00 -14.14
N GLU A 620 -23.07 3.38 -13.35
CA GLU A 620 -22.03 4.34 -13.79
C GLU A 620 -21.18 3.78 -14.93
N LEU A 621 -20.83 2.50 -14.89
CA LEU A 621 -20.10 1.83 -15.97
C LEU A 621 -20.95 1.71 -17.24
N THR A 622 -22.22 1.36 -17.10
CA THR A 622 -23.18 1.31 -18.20
C THR A 622 -23.33 2.69 -18.85
N LEU A 623 -23.41 3.76 -18.06
CA LEU A 623 -23.51 5.13 -18.56
C LEU A 623 -22.34 5.49 -19.49
N ILE A 624 -21.10 5.25 -19.05
CA ILE A 624 -19.92 5.62 -19.84
C ILE A 624 -19.71 4.70 -21.04
N THR A 625 -20.09 3.42 -20.94
CA THR A 625 -19.93 2.46 -22.04
C THR A 625 -21.00 2.62 -23.12
N GLN A 626 -22.26 2.84 -22.74
CA GLN A 626 -23.35 3.12 -23.69
C GLN A 626 -23.14 4.43 -24.43
N ALA A 627 -22.58 5.46 -23.78
CA ALA A 627 -22.22 6.69 -24.45
C ALA A 627 -21.25 6.44 -25.61
N MET A 628 -20.34 5.46 -25.50
CA MET A 628 -19.40 5.09 -26.58
C MET A 628 -20.10 4.38 -27.73
N GLN A 629 -21.00 3.45 -27.43
CA GLN A 629 -21.73 2.69 -28.46
C GLN A 629 -22.73 3.57 -29.24
N THR A 630 -23.31 4.59 -28.60
CA THR A 630 -24.29 5.48 -29.24
C THR A 630 -23.66 6.31 -30.37
N GLU A 631 -22.38 6.67 -30.26
CA GLU A 631 -21.66 7.38 -31.31
C GLU A 631 -21.31 6.48 -32.50
N GLU A 632 -20.95 5.21 -32.27
CA GLU A 632 -20.74 4.24 -33.36
C GLU A 632 -22.02 4.05 -34.20
N LEU A 633 -23.20 4.19 -33.58
CA LEU A 633 -24.50 4.13 -34.26
C LEU A 633 -24.88 5.44 -34.99
N GLU A 634 -24.39 6.60 -34.56
CA GLU A 634 -24.61 7.88 -35.27
C GLU A 634 -23.60 8.14 -36.41
N THR A 635 -22.51 7.37 -36.47
CA THR A 635 -21.47 7.46 -37.51
C THR A 635 -21.62 6.42 -38.65
N ILE A 636 -22.61 5.52 -38.54
CA ILE A 636 -23.08 4.61 -39.61
C ILE A 636 -24.32 5.23 -40.27
#